data_AF-A0A2M9J1Y5-F1
#
_entry.id   AF-A0A2M9J1Y5-F1
#
_cell.length_a   1.000
_cell.length_b   1.000
_cell.length_c   1.000
_cell.angle_alpha   90.00
_cell.angle_beta   90.00
_cell.angle_gamma   90.00
#
_symmetry.space_group_name_H-M   'P 1'
#
loop_
_entity.id
_entity.type
_entity.pdbx_description
1 polymer ?
#
loop_
_entity_poly.entity_id
_entity_poly.type
_entity_poly.pdbx_seq_one_letter_code
_entity_poly.pdbx_strand_id
1 'polypeptide(L)'
;MSDIERDDIREMRAQGDLTAFLRQQIADGRARREKPPTVPPPQPPGYRAGAWPTGSRPPDPPPPQPPGAWTRALEAYRAHVVATEHRDRLDADPGQTCPCKPCTDLRRNP
;
A
#
# COMPACT_ATOMS: atom_id res chain seq x y z
N MET A 1 -18.52 27.72 -2.50
CA MET A 1 -19.12 26.38 -2.47
C MET A 1 -20.50 26.60 -1.88
N SER A 2 -21.55 26.23 -2.61
CA SER A 2 -22.91 26.30 -2.08
C SER A 2 -23.05 25.24 -1.00
N ASP A 3 -23.24 25.66 0.25
CA ASP A 3 -23.56 24.76 1.35
C ASP A 3 -25.00 24.28 1.13
N ILE A 4 -25.14 23.02 0.70
CA ILE A 4 -26.45 22.38 0.50
C ILE A 4 -26.81 21.73 1.82
N GLU A 5 -27.90 22.19 2.42
CA GLU A 5 -28.37 21.69 3.70
C GLU A 5 -29.27 20.46 3.52
N ARG A 6 -29.53 19.75 4.62
CA ARG A 6 -30.34 18.52 4.58
C ARG A 6 -31.78 18.79 4.12
N ASP A 7 -32.29 19.98 4.41
CA ASP A 7 -33.65 20.38 4.06
C ASP A 7 -33.80 20.63 2.56
N ASP A 8 -32.78 21.20 1.91
CA ASP A 8 -32.73 21.37 0.45
C ASP A 8 -32.81 20.02 -0.26
N ILE A 9 -32.05 19.03 0.22
CA ILE A 9 -32.05 17.66 -0.35
C ILE A 9 -33.44 17.02 -0.20
N ARG A 10 -34.15 17.29 0.90
CA ARG A 10 -35.50 16.77 1.13
C ARG A 10 -36.51 17.38 0.17
N GLU A 11 -36.43 18.69 -0.07
CA GLU A 11 -37.30 19.39 -1.01
C GLU A 11 -37.04 18.94 -2.45
N MET A 12 -35.76 18.79 -2.85
CA MET A 12 -35.39 18.29 -4.17
C MET A 12 -35.82 16.84 -4.41
N ARG A 13 -35.92 16.01 -3.37
CA ARG A 13 -36.53 14.67 -3.47
C ARG A 13 -38.03 14.73 -3.70
N ALA A 14 -38.71 15.67 -3.05
CA ALA A 14 -40.16 15.84 -3.20
C ALA A 14 -40.53 16.38 -4.60
N GLN A 15 -39.69 17.25 -5.17
CA GLN A 15 -39.88 17.85 -6.49
C GLN A 15 -39.35 16.98 -7.64
N GLY A 16 -38.62 15.90 -7.35
CA GLY A 16 -38.05 14.98 -8.35
C GLY A 16 -36.76 15.46 -9.03
N ASP A 17 -36.23 16.62 -8.65
CA ASP A 17 -35.08 17.27 -9.31
C ASP A 17 -33.70 16.83 -8.77
N LEU A 18 -33.68 16.07 -7.67
CA LEU A 18 -32.41 15.64 -7.05
C LEU A 18 -31.50 14.86 -8.01
N THR A 19 -32.06 14.03 -8.87
CA THR A 19 -31.27 13.20 -9.79
C THR A 19 -30.58 14.02 -10.86
N ALA A 20 -31.24 15.04 -11.40
CA ALA A 20 -30.67 15.92 -12.42
C ALA A 20 -29.56 16.78 -11.82
N PHE A 21 -29.80 17.32 -10.63
CA PHE A 21 -28.81 18.07 -9.87
C PHE A 21 -27.53 17.27 -9.58
N LEU A 22 -27.65 16.03 -9.09
CA LEU A 22 -26.48 15.19 -8.82
C LEU A 22 -25.68 14.87 -10.08
N ARG A 23 -26.36 14.68 -11.22
CA ARG A 23 -25.68 14.48 -12.52
C ARG A 23 -24.91 15.73 -12.94
N GLN A 24 -25.48 16.91 -12.72
CA GLN A 24 -24.81 18.19 -13.02
C GLN A 24 -23.57 18.38 -12.14
N GLN A 25 -23.65 18.11 -10.83
CA GLN A 25 -22.48 18.18 -9.93
C GLN A 25 -21.34 17.25 -10.36
N ILE A 26 -21.68 16.04 -10.83
CA ILE A 26 -20.70 15.09 -11.37
C ILE A 26 -20.08 15.63 -12.66
N ALA A 27 -20.87 16.21 -13.57
CA ALA A 27 -20.39 16.80 -14.81
C ALA A 27 -19.43 17.98 -14.55
N ASP A 28 -19.82 18.89 -13.65
CA ASP A 28 -18.99 20.03 -13.25
C ASP A 28 -17.69 19.58 -12.59
N GLY A 29 -17.75 18.53 -11.75
CA GLY A 29 -16.58 17.92 -11.14
C GLY A 29 -15.64 17.26 -12.16
N ARG A 30 -16.19 16.64 -13.21
CA ARG A 30 -15.39 16.07 -14.32
C ARG A 30 -14.71 17.16 -15.14
N ALA A 31 -15.44 18.22 -15.50
CA ALA A 31 -14.88 19.35 -16.24
C ALA A 31 -13.70 20.00 -15.49
N ARG A 32 -13.77 20.12 -14.16
CA ARG A 32 -12.65 20.62 -13.34
C ARG A 32 -11.43 19.68 -13.29
N ARG A 33 -11.63 18.37 -13.51
CA ARG A 33 -10.58 17.35 -13.45
C ARG A 33 -9.93 17.06 -14.79
N GLU A 34 -10.47 17.59 -15.89
CA GLU A 34 -9.88 17.45 -17.21
C GLU A 34 -8.56 18.23 -17.25
N LYS A 35 -7.48 17.54 -16.88
CA LYS A 35 -6.12 18.03 -17.00
C LYS A 35 -5.87 18.26 -18.50
N PRO A 36 -5.28 19.40 -18.92
CA PRO A 36 -4.93 19.60 -20.33
C PRO A 36 -4.12 18.40 -20.81
N PRO A 37 -4.35 17.92 -22.05
CA PRO A 37 -3.70 16.73 -22.57
C PRO A 37 -2.19 16.90 -22.42
N THR A 38 -1.61 16.11 -21.52
CA THR A 38 -0.16 16.07 -21.35
C THR A 38 0.38 15.34 -22.55
N VAL A 39 1.02 16.07 -23.46
CA VAL A 39 1.70 15.47 -24.61
C VAL A 39 2.80 14.55 -24.05
N PRO A 40 2.73 13.23 -24.29
CA PRO A 40 3.79 12.34 -23.83
C PRO A 40 5.08 12.73 -24.57
N PRO A 41 6.24 12.74 -23.88
CA PRO A 41 7.51 13.02 -24.54
C PRO A 41 7.76 12.00 -25.66
N PRO A 42 8.47 12.39 -26.73
CA PRO A 42 8.81 11.48 -27.81
C PRO A 42 9.62 10.30 -27.26
N GLN A 43 9.26 9.08 -27.69
CA GLN A 43 9.98 7.87 -27.30
C GLN A 43 11.35 7.82 -28.00
N PRO A 44 12.42 7.38 -27.31
CA PRO A 44 13.73 7.25 -27.93
C PRO A 44 13.73 6.16 -29.02
N PRO A 45 14.59 6.29 -30.04
CA PRO A 45 14.69 5.30 -31.12
C PRO A 45 15.05 3.92 -30.55
N GLY A 46 14.23 2.92 -30.85
CA GLY A 46 14.39 1.55 -30.35
C GLY A 46 13.69 1.26 -29.01
N TYR A 47 12.92 2.19 -28.45
CA TYR A 47 12.12 1.94 -27.25
C TYR A 47 11.13 0.79 -27.46
N ARG A 48 11.10 -0.15 -26.52
CA ARG A 48 10.06 -1.18 -26.37
C ARG A 48 9.61 -1.20 -24.92
N ALA A 49 8.30 -1.07 -24.69
CA ALA A 49 7.75 -1.15 -23.34
C ALA A 49 8.10 -2.49 -22.68
N GLY A 50 8.63 -2.45 -21.47
CA GLY A 50 9.10 -3.63 -20.74
C GLY A 50 10.47 -4.17 -21.17
N ALA A 51 11.09 -3.61 -22.20
CA ALA A 51 12.46 -3.97 -22.58
C ALA A 51 13.48 -3.14 -21.80
N TRP A 52 14.61 -3.79 -21.50
CA TRP A 52 15.78 -3.10 -20.98
C TRP A 52 16.40 -2.22 -22.08
N PRO A 53 16.92 -1.02 -21.73
CA PRO A 53 17.67 -0.18 -22.66
C PRO A 53 18.77 -0.95 -23.40
N THR A 54 19.07 -0.53 -24.63
CA THR A 54 20.17 -1.09 -25.43
C THR A 54 21.48 -1.05 -24.63
N GLY A 55 22.16 -2.18 -24.50
CA GLY A 55 23.40 -2.31 -23.71
C GLY A 55 23.18 -2.60 -22.22
N SER A 56 21.94 -2.68 -21.75
CA SER A 56 21.59 -3.15 -20.42
C SER A 56 20.90 -4.51 -20.46
N ARG A 57 20.98 -5.25 -19.36
CA ARG A 57 20.35 -6.56 -19.19
C ARG A 57 19.69 -6.63 -17.81
N PRO A 58 18.65 -7.46 -17.63
CA PRO A 58 18.09 -7.70 -16.30
C PRO A 58 19.17 -8.20 -15.34
N PRO A 59 19.01 -7.95 -14.02
CA PRO A 59 19.81 -8.61 -13.01
C PRO A 59 19.75 -10.13 -13.17
N ASP A 60 20.86 -10.80 -12.89
CA ASP A 60 20.90 -12.26 -12.89
C ASP A 60 19.91 -12.80 -11.84
N PRO A 61 19.24 -13.93 -12.12
CA PRO A 61 18.31 -14.52 -11.16
C PRO A 61 19.05 -14.90 -9.88
N PRO A 62 18.40 -14.82 -8.72
CA PRO A 62 19.01 -15.21 -7.46
C PRO A 62 19.44 -16.69 -7.51
N PRO A 63 20.51 -17.07 -6.81
CA PRO A 63 20.94 -18.46 -6.75
C PRO A 63 19.86 -19.36 -6.16
N PRO A 64 19.80 -20.64 -6.57
CA PRO A 64 18.85 -21.58 -6.02
C PRO A 64 19.07 -21.74 -4.51
N GLN A 65 17.98 -21.68 -3.76
CA GLN A 65 18.01 -21.84 -2.31
C GLN A 65 18.17 -23.33 -1.94
N PRO A 66 18.89 -23.66 -0.86
CA PRO A 66 19.02 -25.05 -0.42
C PRO A 66 17.65 -25.62 0.03
N PRO A 67 17.47 -26.96 -0.01
CA PRO A 67 16.25 -27.59 0.47
C PRO A 67 15.92 -27.16 1.91
N GLY A 68 14.67 -26.76 2.16
CA GLY A 68 14.22 -26.32 3.48
C GLY A 68 14.61 -24.89 3.89
N ALA A 69 15.32 -24.14 3.04
CA ALA A 69 15.67 -22.74 3.31
C ALA A 69 14.43 -21.88 3.62
N TRP A 70 13.36 -22.04 2.82
CA TRP A 70 12.12 -21.31 3.00
C TRP A 70 11.41 -21.63 4.31
N THR A 71 11.35 -22.91 4.67
CA THR A 71 10.76 -23.34 5.95
C THR A 71 11.53 -22.74 7.12
N ARG A 72 12.87 -22.81 7.09
CA ARG A 72 13.72 -22.22 8.12
C ARG A 72 13.56 -20.70 8.22
N ALA A 73 13.51 -20.01 7.08
CA ALA A 73 13.29 -18.57 7.04
C ALA A 73 11.91 -18.19 7.61
N LEU A 74 10.87 -18.97 7.30
CA LEU A 74 9.53 -18.75 7.82
C LEU A 74 9.45 -18.99 9.34
N GLU A 75 10.09 -20.05 9.83
CA GLU A 75 10.19 -20.33 11.27
C GLU A 75 10.93 -19.21 12.00
N ALA A 76 12.05 -18.73 11.44
CA ALA A 76 12.79 -17.60 11.99
C ALA A 76 11.95 -16.32 12.02
N TYR A 77 11.21 -16.02 10.94
CA TYR A 77 10.32 -14.87 10.88
C TYR A 77 9.21 -14.94 11.95
N ARG A 78 8.55 -16.09 12.09
CA ARG A 78 7.51 -16.29 13.11
C ARG A 78 8.06 -16.14 14.53
N ALA A 79 9.25 -16.70 14.78
CA ALA A 79 9.94 -16.56 16.06
C ALA A 79 10.27 -15.09 16.35
N HIS A 80 10.72 -14.34 15.35
CA HIS A 80 10.99 -12.91 15.47
C HIS A 80 9.73 -12.13 15.86
N VAL A 81 8.59 -12.35 15.18
CA VAL A 81 7.31 -11.67 15.48
C VAL A 81 6.88 -11.90 16.93
N VAL A 82 6.91 -13.15 17.40
CA VAL A 82 6.56 -13.48 18.80
C VAL A 82 7.48 -12.77 19.78
N ALA A 83 8.78 -12.78 19.50
CA ALA A 83 9.75 -12.15 20.39
C ALA A 83 9.65 -10.62 20.39
N THR A 84 9.31 -9.98 19.26
CA THR A 84 9.02 -8.54 19.20
C THR A 84 7.77 -8.17 19.97
N GLU A 85 6.67 -8.92 19.82
CA GLU A 85 5.43 -8.67 20.59
C GLU A 85 5.68 -8.79 22.10
N HIS A 86 6.48 -9.79 22.51
CA HIS A 86 6.84 -9.94 23.91
C HIS A 86 7.73 -8.80 24.40
N ARG A 87 8.72 -8.35 23.60
CA ARG A 87 9.54 -7.19 23.96
C ARG A 87 8.69 -5.96 24.20
N ASP A 88 7.76 -5.66 23.28
CA ASP A 88 6.90 -4.48 23.41
C ASP A 88 6.00 -4.55 24.66
N ARG A 89 5.57 -5.75 25.07
CA ARG A 89 4.87 -5.96 26.34
C ARG A 89 5.78 -5.80 27.57
N LEU A 90 7.03 -6.26 27.49
CA LEU A 90 8.00 -6.12 28.59
C LEU A 90 8.45 -4.66 28.77
N ASP A 91 8.52 -3.88 27.69
CA ASP A 91 8.81 -2.45 27.76
C ASP A 91 7.71 -1.68 28.52
N ALA A 92 6.47 -2.20 28.52
CA ALA A 92 5.36 -1.67 29.30
C ALA A 92 5.36 -2.13 30.79
N ASP A 93 6.03 -3.24 31.11
CA ASP A 93 6.19 -3.76 32.48
C ASP A 93 7.60 -4.36 32.68
N PRO A 94 8.61 -3.51 32.99
CA PRO A 94 10.03 -3.88 32.96
C PRO A 94 10.45 -4.87 34.06
N GLY A 95 9.54 -5.23 34.98
CA GLY A 95 9.79 -6.25 35.99
C GLY A 95 9.62 -7.69 35.47
N GLN A 96 9.01 -7.87 34.31
CA GLN A 96 8.79 -9.20 33.73
C GLN A 96 9.95 -9.61 32.81
N THR A 97 10.26 -10.90 32.80
CA THR A 97 11.17 -11.49 31.81
C THR A 97 10.46 -12.64 31.11
N CYS A 98 10.60 -12.75 29.80
CA CYS A 98 10.00 -13.85 29.04
C CYS A 98 11.03 -14.96 28.82
N PRO A 99 10.85 -16.19 29.33
CA PRO A 99 11.79 -17.30 29.15
C PRO A 99 11.59 -18.05 27.82
N CYS A 100 10.80 -17.51 26.90
CA CYS A 100 10.48 -18.17 25.64
C CYS A 100 11.73 -18.35 24.77
N LYS A 101 11.86 -19.51 24.09
CA LYS A 101 13.01 -19.78 23.21
C LYS A 101 13.27 -18.67 22.18
N PRO A 102 12.27 -18.16 21.42
CA PRO A 102 12.47 -17.02 20.53
C PRO A 102 13.03 -15.76 21.21
N CYS A 103 12.56 -15.47 22.42
CA CYS A 103 12.97 -14.33 23.24
C CYS A 103 14.41 -14.49 23.75
N THR A 104 14.83 -15.72 24.02
CA THR A 104 16.20 -16.06 24.42
C THR A 104 17.14 -16.03 23.22
N ASP A 105 16.70 -16.50 22.05
CA ASP A 105 17.48 -16.53 20.82
C ASP A 105 17.77 -15.11 20.29
N LEU A 106 16.78 -14.19 20.30
CA LEU A 106 17.01 -12.78 19.95
C LEU A 106 17.97 -12.06 20.91
N ARG A 107 17.93 -12.37 22.21
CA ARG A 107 18.85 -11.75 23.19
C ARG A 107 20.30 -12.21 23.01
N ARG A 108 20.52 -13.41 22.46
CA ARG A 108 21.87 -13.94 22.19
C ARG A 108 22.47 -13.41 20.89
N ASN A 109 21.64 -12.97 19.95
CA ASN A 109 22.06 -12.51 18.63
C ASN A 109 21.23 -11.25 18.26
N PRO A 110 21.60 -10.07 18.81
CA PRO A 110 20.79 -8.85 18.73
C PRO A 110 20.66 -8.28 17.32
#